data_AF-A0A8H7A8G9-F1
#
_entry.id   AF-A0A8H7A8G9-F1
#
_cell.length_a   1.000
_cell.length_b   1.000
_cell.length_c   1.000
_cell.angle_alpha   90.00
_cell.angle_beta   90.00
_cell.angle_gamma   90.00
#
_symmetry.space_group_name_H-M   'P 1'
#
loop_
_entity.id
_entity.type
_entity.pdbx_description
1 polymer ?
#
loop_
_entity_poly.entity_id
_entity_poly.type
_entity_poly.pdbx_seq_one_letter_code
_entity_poly.pdbx_strand_id
1 'polypeptide(L)'
;MHIGLHELEIMCRQGVFEVPEIESSVDVTSFIQNVTSISNGTSFAMEALLDYQTVTGSCNLSAKFCRPDDESAAKRVVHVLSHGIGFDKSYWDLPYNNLIYSYIGVAVDQYGYCTLSHDRFGVGNSSHADPYTVFQALAEIAALYQLNSMLRKGTLLSVDHAFNESGTIVNVDHSFGRNSHSRLQQCNPTLPMH
;
A
#
# COMPACT_ATOMS: atom_id res chain seq x y z
N MET A 1 -4.88 -19.87 3.27
CA MET A 1 -5.27 -18.44 3.16
C MET A 1 -5.55 -17.87 4.54
N HIS A 2 -5.07 -16.67 4.84
CA HIS A 2 -5.37 -15.93 6.07
C HIS A 2 -5.75 -14.47 5.74
N ILE A 3 -6.74 -13.91 6.43
CA ILE A 3 -7.14 -12.51 6.33
C ILE A 3 -7.12 -11.91 7.74
N GLY A 4 -6.48 -10.76 7.91
CA GLY A 4 -6.33 -10.15 9.22
C GLY A 4 -6.03 -8.65 9.15
N LEU A 5 -6.17 -8.01 10.31
CA LEU A 5 -5.68 -6.65 10.54
C LEU A 5 -4.31 -6.73 11.19
N HIS A 6 -3.39 -5.89 10.72
CA HIS A 6 -2.02 -5.83 11.21
C HIS A 6 -1.72 -4.42 11.69
N GLU A 7 -1.43 -4.29 12.98
CA GLU A 7 -1.04 -3.02 13.59
C GLU A 7 0.40 -2.69 13.23
N LEU A 8 0.62 -1.46 12.77
CA LEU A 8 1.89 -0.93 12.30
C LEU A 8 2.16 0.42 12.97
N GLU A 9 3.39 0.64 13.39
CA GLU A 9 3.87 1.96 13.82
C GLU A 9 4.46 2.70 12.61
N ILE A 10 3.81 3.79 12.17
CA ILE A 10 4.27 4.58 11.04
C ILE A 10 4.95 5.86 11.49
N MET A 11 5.98 6.25 10.75
CA MET A 11 6.63 7.55 10.87
C MET A 11 6.93 8.07 9.47
N CYS A 12 6.46 9.27 9.14
CA CYS A 12 6.75 9.92 7.87
C CYS A 12 6.84 11.43 8.00
N ARG A 13 7.72 12.05 7.22
CA ARG A 13 7.76 13.51 7.06
C ARG A 13 6.90 13.91 5.87
N GLN A 14 5.80 14.64 6.10
CA GLN A 14 4.84 15.02 5.06
C GLN A 14 4.57 16.52 5.02
N GLY A 15 3.93 16.97 3.93
CA GLY A 15 3.62 18.39 3.74
C GLY A 15 2.43 18.83 4.61
N VAL A 16 2.49 20.07 5.09
CA VAL A 16 1.34 20.78 5.64
C VAL A 16 0.80 21.65 4.52
N PHE A 17 -0.45 21.41 4.11
CA PHE A 17 -1.06 22.11 2.99
C PHE A 17 -2.22 22.99 3.46
N GLU A 18 -2.29 24.22 2.94
CA GLU A 18 -3.47 25.06 3.05
C GLU A 18 -4.51 24.59 2.02
N VAL A 19 -5.33 23.62 2.43
CA VAL A 19 -6.44 23.11 1.61
C VAL A 19 -7.75 23.58 2.21
N PRO A 20 -8.62 24.26 1.44
CA PRO A 20 -9.95 24.61 1.91
C PRO A 20 -10.76 23.38 2.36
N GLU A 21 -11.62 23.57 3.36
CA GLU A 21 -12.56 22.53 3.78
C GLU A 21 -13.55 22.23 2.65
N ILE A 22 -13.78 20.94 2.39
CA ILE A 22 -14.65 20.49 1.29
C ILE A 22 -16.03 20.22 1.88
N GLU A 23 -16.97 21.15 1.69
CA GLU A 23 -18.32 21.06 2.25
C GLU A 23 -19.40 20.76 1.18
N SER A 24 -19.09 21.03 -0.10
CA SER A 24 -20.04 20.89 -1.19
C SER A 24 -19.47 20.17 -2.42
N SER A 25 -20.35 19.74 -3.33
CA SER A 25 -19.95 19.16 -4.61
C SER A 25 -19.21 20.13 -5.53
N VAL A 26 -19.42 21.43 -5.35
CA VAL A 26 -18.67 22.48 -6.05
C VAL A 26 -17.23 22.50 -5.54
N ASP A 27 -17.03 22.40 -4.23
CA ASP A 27 -15.70 22.36 -3.62
C ASP A 27 -14.93 21.12 -4.06
N VAL A 28 -15.58 19.96 -4.13
CA VAL A 28 -15.00 18.74 -4.70
C VAL A 28 -14.54 18.97 -6.14
N THR A 29 -15.39 19.58 -6.96
CA THR A 29 -15.07 19.83 -8.38
C THR A 29 -13.88 20.77 -8.51
N SER A 30 -13.87 21.87 -7.77
CA SER A 30 -12.78 22.84 -7.72
C SER A 30 -11.48 22.20 -7.23
N PHE A 31 -11.54 21.40 -6.16
CA PHE A 31 -10.39 20.69 -5.64
C PHE A 31 -9.79 19.74 -6.69
N ILE A 32 -10.62 18.92 -7.34
CA ILE A 32 -10.16 18.00 -8.39
C ILE A 32 -9.54 18.78 -9.56
N GLN A 33 -10.14 19.89 -9.99
CA GLN A 33 -9.58 20.74 -11.04
C GLN A 33 -8.22 21.31 -10.62
N ASN A 34 -8.07 21.79 -9.39
CA ASN A 34 -6.83 22.35 -8.88
C ASN A 34 -5.72 21.30 -8.81
N VAL A 35 -5.98 20.12 -8.24
CA VAL A 35 -4.94 19.08 -8.08
C VAL A 35 -4.56 18.39 -9.39
N THR A 36 -5.39 18.47 -10.43
CA THR A 36 -5.11 17.88 -11.76
C THR A 36 -4.62 18.89 -12.80
N SER A 37 -4.66 20.19 -12.50
CA SER A 37 -4.17 21.24 -13.40
C SER A 37 -2.78 21.74 -12.99
N ILE A 38 -2.08 22.35 -13.95
CA ILE A 38 -0.84 23.09 -13.73
C ILE A 38 -1.16 24.56 -14.01
N SER A 39 -1.00 25.42 -13.02
CA SER A 39 -1.18 26.87 -13.11
C SER A 39 0.18 27.55 -13.12
N ASN A 40 0.45 28.44 -14.08
CA ASN A 40 1.67 29.27 -14.09
C ASN A 40 3.02 28.50 -13.94
N GLY A 41 3.07 27.25 -14.37
CA GLY A 41 4.27 26.40 -14.25
C GLY A 41 4.48 25.78 -12.86
N THR A 42 3.56 25.99 -11.92
CA THR A 42 3.52 25.39 -10.59
C THR A 42 2.33 24.43 -10.46
N SER A 43 2.48 23.43 -9.58
CA SER A 43 1.36 22.55 -9.22
C SER A 43 0.64 23.11 -8.00
N PHE A 44 -0.66 22.84 -7.88
CA PHE A 44 -1.45 23.23 -6.71
C PHE A 44 -0.80 22.76 -5.39
N ALA A 45 -0.23 21.56 -5.37
CA ALA A 45 0.46 21.04 -4.19
C ALA A 45 1.68 21.91 -3.79
N MET A 46 2.40 22.50 -4.75
CA MET A 46 3.51 23.41 -4.43
C MET A 46 3.03 24.76 -3.93
N GLU A 47 1.95 25.29 -4.51
CA GLU A 47 1.38 26.58 -4.12
C GLU A 47 0.74 26.52 -2.73
N ALA A 48 0.07 25.41 -2.40
CA ALA A 48 -0.61 25.21 -1.13
C ALA A 48 0.33 24.75 0.00
N LEU A 49 1.60 24.43 -0.28
CA LEU A 49 2.54 23.92 0.72
C LEU A 49 2.97 25.03 1.69
N LEU A 50 2.62 24.88 2.96
CA LEU A 50 2.99 25.82 4.03
C LEU A 50 4.31 25.44 4.70
N ASP A 51 4.45 24.17 5.06
CA ASP A 51 5.63 23.63 5.75
C ASP A 51 5.66 22.09 5.63
N TYR A 52 6.55 21.45 6.38
CA TYR A 52 6.60 20.01 6.57
C TYR A 52 6.49 19.66 8.04
N GLN A 53 5.80 18.56 8.31
CA GLN A 53 5.68 17.99 9.65
C GLN A 53 6.10 16.52 9.66
N THR A 54 6.53 16.03 10.82
CA THR A 54 6.71 14.59 11.04
C THR A 54 5.47 14.06 11.71
N VAL A 55 4.83 13.08 11.08
CA VAL A 55 3.67 12.38 11.61
C VAL A 55 4.13 11.01 12.11
N THR A 56 3.75 10.70 13.34
CA THR A 56 3.95 9.39 13.97
C THR A 56 2.63 8.89 14.52
N GLY A 57 2.40 7.58 14.43
CA GLY A 57 1.24 6.95 15.05
C GLY A 57 1.09 5.49 14.64
N SER A 58 0.10 4.83 15.22
CA SER A 58 -0.27 3.47 14.85
C SER A 58 -1.38 3.44 13.82
N CYS A 59 -1.35 2.48 12.91
CA CYS A 59 -2.43 2.19 11.98
C CYS A 59 -2.61 0.68 11.79
N ASN A 60 -3.82 0.27 11.46
CA ASN A 60 -4.13 -1.12 11.13
C ASN A 60 -4.26 -1.27 9.61
N LEU A 61 -3.52 -2.19 9.01
CA LEU A 61 -3.74 -2.59 7.62
C LEU A 61 -4.48 -3.91 7.53
N SER A 62 -5.56 -3.92 6.75
CA SER A 62 -6.25 -5.15 6.36
C SER A 62 -5.48 -5.83 5.24
N ALA A 63 -4.98 -7.03 5.48
CA ALA A 63 -4.27 -7.82 4.49
C ALA A 63 -4.81 -9.25 4.36
N LYS A 64 -4.57 -9.84 3.18
CA LYS A 64 -4.87 -11.22 2.83
C LYS A 64 -3.58 -11.90 2.40
N PHE A 65 -3.15 -12.87 3.18
CA PHE A 65 -2.00 -13.72 2.89
C PHE A 65 -2.45 -15.06 2.29
N CYS A 66 -1.89 -15.41 1.15
CA CYS A 66 -2.09 -16.70 0.50
C CYS A 66 -0.74 -17.38 0.27
N ARG A 67 -0.73 -18.70 0.42
CA ARG A 67 0.43 -19.56 0.20
C ARG A 67 -0.04 -20.86 -0.45
N PRO A 68 0.84 -21.58 -1.16
CA PRO A 68 0.50 -22.90 -1.68
C PRO A 68 0.11 -23.86 -0.56
N ASP A 69 -0.83 -24.76 -0.85
CA ASP A 69 -1.24 -25.82 0.08
C ASP A 69 -0.15 -26.90 0.21
N ASP A 70 0.59 -27.16 -0.87
CA ASP A 70 1.74 -28.05 -0.89
C ASP A 70 3.03 -27.26 -0.55
N GLU A 71 3.55 -27.45 0.66
CA GLU A 71 4.79 -26.85 1.13
C GLU A 71 6.00 -27.22 0.25
N SER A 72 5.99 -28.36 -0.44
CA SER A 72 7.09 -28.76 -1.32
C SER A 72 7.14 -27.93 -2.61
N ALA A 73 6.01 -27.34 -3.01
CA ALA A 73 5.89 -26.41 -4.12
C ALA A 73 6.09 -24.94 -3.69
N ALA A 74 6.12 -24.66 -2.39
CA ALA A 74 6.21 -23.31 -1.86
C ALA A 74 7.60 -22.71 -2.10
N LYS A 75 7.64 -21.66 -2.91
CA LYS A 75 8.82 -20.82 -3.07
C LYS A 75 8.93 -19.89 -1.88
N ARG A 76 10.15 -19.59 -1.46
CA ARG A 76 10.43 -18.56 -0.44
C ARG A 76 10.35 -17.16 -1.03
N VAL A 77 9.31 -16.89 -1.80
CA VAL A 77 9.08 -15.62 -2.51
C VAL A 77 7.65 -15.21 -2.21
N VAL A 78 7.47 -13.96 -1.74
CA VAL A 78 6.16 -13.36 -1.53
C VAL A 78 5.97 -12.15 -2.44
N HIS A 79 4.85 -12.12 -3.14
CA HIS A 79 4.42 -10.95 -3.90
C HIS A 79 3.52 -10.08 -3.01
N VAL A 80 3.99 -8.89 -2.67
CA VAL A 80 3.21 -7.87 -1.95
C VAL A 80 2.45 -7.04 -2.97
N LEU A 81 1.13 -7.09 -2.92
CA LEU A 81 0.26 -6.62 -4.00
C LEU A 81 -0.45 -5.32 -3.60
N SER A 82 -0.09 -4.19 -4.23
CA SER A 82 -0.70 -2.88 -3.95
C SER A 82 -1.66 -2.44 -5.06
N HIS A 83 -2.92 -2.22 -4.72
CA HIS A 83 -3.94 -1.78 -5.66
C HIS A 83 -3.83 -0.29 -6.01
N GLY A 84 -4.51 0.12 -7.09
CA GLY A 84 -4.62 1.53 -7.50
C GLY A 84 -5.73 2.29 -6.75
N ILE A 85 -5.88 3.58 -7.07
CA ILE A 85 -7.00 4.40 -6.60
C ILE A 85 -8.34 3.80 -7.09
N GLY A 86 -9.37 3.84 -6.24
CA GLY A 86 -10.72 3.34 -6.57
C GLY A 86 -10.90 1.83 -6.39
N PHE A 87 -9.87 1.13 -5.90
CA PHE A 87 -9.90 -0.30 -5.62
C PHE A 87 -9.48 -0.59 -4.17
N ASP A 88 -9.60 -1.85 -3.78
CA ASP A 88 -9.06 -2.42 -2.53
C ASP A 88 -8.28 -3.72 -2.85
N LYS A 89 -7.87 -4.49 -1.83
CA LYS A 89 -7.09 -5.72 -2.02
C LYS A 89 -7.78 -6.79 -2.88
N SER A 90 -9.10 -6.73 -3.06
CA SER A 90 -9.86 -7.66 -3.91
C SER A 90 -9.56 -7.51 -5.40
N TYR A 91 -8.97 -6.38 -5.82
CA TYR A 91 -8.50 -6.16 -7.18
C TYR A 91 -7.60 -7.29 -7.70
N TRP A 92 -6.80 -7.89 -6.82
CA TRP A 92 -5.86 -8.95 -7.16
C TRP A 92 -6.47 -10.36 -7.18
N ASP A 93 -7.73 -10.50 -6.76
CA ASP A 93 -8.40 -11.79 -6.57
C ASP A 93 -9.87 -11.73 -6.97
N LEU A 94 -10.12 -11.25 -8.19
CA LEU A 94 -11.47 -11.09 -8.72
C LEU A 94 -12.14 -12.47 -8.91
N PRO A 95 -13.29 -12.75 -8.27
CA PRO A 95 -13.98 -14.04 -8.35
C PRO A 95 -14.78 -14.23 -9.66
N TYR A 96 -14.42 -13.49 -10.72
CA TYR A 96 -15.13 -13.49 -11.99
C TYR A 96 -14.68 -14.64 -12.90
N ASN A 97 -15.65 -15.25 -13.60
CA ASN A 97 -15.44 -16.31 -14.59
C ASN A 97 -14.52 -17.45 -14.08
N ASN A 98 -14.87 -18.05 -12.93
CA ASN A 98 -14.09 -19.13 -12.30
C ASN A 98 -12.62 -18.75 -11.99
N LEU A 99 -12.39 -17.54 -11.47
CA LEU A 99 -11.08 -17.07 -11.02
C LEU A 99 -10.01 -16.95 -12.12
N ILE A 100 -10.37 -16.97 -13.40
CA ILE A 100 -9.38 -16.84 -14.48
C ILE A 100 -8.64 -15.49 -14.49
N TYR A 101 -9.20 -14.49 -13.78
CA TYR A 101 -8.60 -13.16 -13.60
C TYR A 101 -7.98 -12.96 -12.21
N SER A 102 -7.90 -14.00 -11.39
CA SER A 102 -7.23 -13.92 -10.09
C SER A 102 -5.72 -14.02 -10.28
N TYR A 103 -5.02 -12.90 -10.05
CA TYR A 103 -3.56 -12.89 -9.97
C TYR A 103 -3.09 -13.80 -8.84
N ILE A 104 -3.77 -13.74 -7.68
CA ILE A 104 -3.44 -14.54 -6.50
C ILE A 104 -3.54 -16.04 -6.81
N GLY A 105 -4.62 -16.49 -7.43
CA GLY A 105 -4.82 -17.90 -7.80
C GLY A 105 -3.73 -18.40 -8.73
N VAL A 106 -3.39 -17.64 -9.77
CA VAL A 106 -2.29 -18.00 -10.69
C VAL A 106 -0.95 -18.05 -9.96
N ALA A 107 -0.60 -17.03 -9.18
CA ALA A 107 0.68 -16.96 -8.48
C ALA A 107 0.86 -18.09 -7.46
N VAL A 108 -0.18 -18.39 -6.69
CA VAL A 108 -0.17 -19.41 -5.63
C VAL A 108 -0.27 -20.81 -6.23
N ASP A 109 -1.31 -21.09 -7.00
CA ASP A 109 -1.68 -22.46 -7.39
C ASP A 109 -0.84 -23.00 -8.55
N GLN A 110 -0.38 -22.12 -9.45
CA GLN A 110 0.36 -22.54 -10.65
C GLN A 110 1.88 -22.34 -10.52
N TYR A 111 2.31 -21.32 -9.77
CA TYR A 111 3.72 -20.96 -9.70
C TYR A 111 4.36 -21.14 -8.31
N GLY A 112 3.57 -21.47 -7.29
CA GLY A 112 4.07 -21.76 -5.96
C GLY A 112 4.54 -20.53 -5.18
N TYR A 113 4.14 -19.32 -5.56
CA TYR A 113 4.49 -18.09 -4.84
C TYR A 113 3.54 -17.84 -3.68
N CYS A 114 4.04 -17.23 -2.60
CA CYS A 114 3.17 -16.62 -1.61
C CYS A 114 2.68 -15.25 -2.12
N THR A 115 1.52 -14.80 -1.66
CA THR A 115 1.03 -13.44 -1.94
C THR A 115 0.53 -12.78 -0.68
N LEU A 116 0.68 -11.45 -0.61
CA LEU A 116 0.10 -10.60 0.41
C LEU A 116 -0.57 -9.41 -0.28
N SER A 117 -1.90 -9.46 -0.47
CA SER A 117 -2.65 -8.28 -0.90
C SER A 117 -3.12 -7.49 0.31
N HIS A 118 -3.07 -6.17 0.23
CA HIS A 118 -3.44 -5.28 1.36
C HIS A 118 -4.33 -4.15 0.88
N ASP A 119 -5.22 -3.70 1.75
CA ASP A 119 -5.91 -2.42 1.56
C ASP A 119 -4.94 -1.33 2.00
N ARG A 120 -4.63 -0.38 1.11
CA ARG A 120 -3.77 0.77 1.46
C ARG A 120 -4.33 1.51 2.68
N PHE A 121 -3.47 2.18 3.43
CA PHE A 121 -3.91 3.05 4.52
C PHE A 121 -4.98 4.03 4.00
N GLY A 122 -6.05 4.29 4.77
CA GLY A 122 -7.18 5.11 4.33
C GLY A 122 -8.16 4.44 3.36
N VAL A 123 -7.98 3.16 3.02
CA VAL A 123 -8.84 2.44 2.04
C VAL A 123 -9.38 1.14 2.64
N GLY A 124 -10.56 0.73 2.17
CA GLY A 124 -11.14 -0.58 2.51
C GLY A 124 -11.29 -0.77 4.01
N ASN A 125 -10.83 -1.92 4.50
CA ASN A 125 -10.91 -2.29 5.91
C ASN A 125 -9.67 -1.85 6.72
N SER A 126 -8.72 -1.13 6.13
CA SER A 126 -7.60 -0.54 6.86
C SER A 126 -8.05 0.69 7.66
N SER A 127 -7.22 1.17 8.57
CA SER A 127 -7.47 2.40 9.33
C SER A 127 -7.69 3.60 8.41
N HIS A 128 -8.68 4.43 8.73
CA HIS A 128 -8.95 5.70 8.06
C HIS A 128 -8.57 6.83 9.02
N ALA A 129 -7.66 7.69 8.59
CA ALA A 129 -7.23 8.86 9.35
C ALA A 129 -7.65 10.14 8.63
N ASP A 130 -7.53 11.27 9.32
CA ASP A 130 -7.87 12.58 8.77
C ASP A 130 -7.07 12.85 7.46
N PRO A 131 -7.75 13.05 6.31
CA PRO A 131 -7.11 13.27 5.01
C PRO A 131 -6.34 14.58 4.91
N TYR A 132 -6.60 15.57 5.77
CA TYR A 132 -5.89 16.85 5.77
C TYR A 132 -4.56 16.76 6.52
N THR A 133 -4.54 16.03 7.63
CA THR A 133 -3.43 16.12 8.59
C THR A 133 -2.58 14.86 8.68
N VAL A 134 -3.14 13.68 8.41
CA VAL A 134 -2.48 12.38 8.64
C VAL A 134 -2.44 11.52 7.38
N PHE A 135 -3.58 11.36 6.69
CA PHE A 135 -3.69 10.49 5.53
C PHE A 135 -3.21 11.19 4.25
N GLN A 136 -1.89 11.12 4.02
CA GLN A 136 -1.25 11.55 2.78
C GLN A 136 -0.39 10.42 2.18
N ALA A 137 0.06 10.60 0.94
CA ALA A 137 0.82 9.57 0.20
C ALA A 137 2.05 9.03 0.96
N LEU A 138 2.72 9.86 1.76
CA LEU A 138 3.90 9.45 2.53
C LEU A 138 3.55 8.56 3.73
N ALA A 139 2.38 8.74 4.34
CA ALA A 139 1.88 7.84 5.38
C ALA A 139 1.56 6.44 4.81
N GLU A 140 0.98 6.37 3.60
CA GLU A 140 0.78 5.09 2.90
C GLU A 140 2.11 4.37 2.62
N ILE A 141 3.15 5.11 2.20
CA ILE A 141 4.47 4.55 1.93
C ILE A 141 5.12 4.04 3.22
N ALA A 142 4.98 4.77 4.32
CA ALA A 142 5.47 4.33 5.63
C ALA A 142 4.75 3.05 6.09
N ALA A 143 3.44 2.95 5.87
CA ALA A 143 2.69 1.73 6.17
C ALA A 143 3.16 0.53 5.32
N LEU A 144 3.36 0.73 4.00
CA LEU A 144 3.90 -0.32 3.11
C LEU A 144 5.33 -0.73 3.49
N TYR A 145 6.17 0.22 3.91
CA TYR A 145 7.51 -0.06 4.44
C TYR A 145 7.42 -1.00 5.66
N GLN A 146 6.55 -0.68 6.62
CA GLN A 146 6.42 -1.48 7.83
C GLN A 146 5.84 -2.86 7.55
N LEU A 147 4.87 -2.96 6.64
CA LEU A 147 4.33 -4.24 6.20
C LEU A 147 5.44 -5.15 5.62
N ASN A 148 6.29 -4.61 4.75
CA ASN A 148 7.46 -5.32 4.22
C ASN A 148 8.47 -5.68 5.33
N SER A 149 8.69 -4.79 6.30
CA SER A 149 9.57 -5.04 7.46
C SER A 149 9.06 -6.23 8.29
N MET A 150 7.75 -6.32 8.51
CA MET A 150 7.14 -7.42 9.26
C MET A 150 7.26 -8.76 8.53
N LEU A 151 7.07 -8.78 7.19
CA LEU A 151 7.32 -9.97 6.38
C LEU A 151 8.79 -10.41 6.46
N ARG A 152 9.73 -9.45 6.43
CA ARG A 152 11.16 -9.74 6.58
C ARG A 152 11.50 -10.33 7.94
N LYS A 153 10.89 -9.82 9.00
CA LYS A 153 11.11 -10.24 10.39
C LYS A 153 10.29 -11.46 10.80
N GLY A 154 9.30 -11.87 10.01
CA GLY A 154 8.35 -12.93 10.38
C GLY A 154 7.44 -12.52 11.54
N THR A 155 7.11 -11.23 11.67
CA THR A 155 6.24 -10.71 12.73
C THR A 155 4.84 -10.39 12.24
N LEU A 156 4.55 -10.61 10.95
CA LEU A 156 3.21 -10.46 10.41
C LEU A 156 2.30 -11.55 10.98
N LEU A 157 1.22 -11.16 11.64
CA LEU A 157 0.28 -12.10 12.25
C LEU A 157 -0.15 -13.17 11.24
N SER A 158 -0.13 -14.43 11.67
CA SER A 158 -0.58 -15.59 10.87
C SER A 158 0.26 -15.91 9.63
N VAL A 159 1.42 -15.28 9.48
CA VAL A 159 2.51 -15.76 8.64
C VAL A 159 3.53 -16.40 9.56
N ASP A 160 3.68 -17.71 9.47
CA ASP A 160 4.46 -18.55 10.38
C ASP A 160 5.97 -18.59 10.07
N HIS A 161 6.41 -17.84 9.06
CA HIS A 161 7.80 -17.79 8.63
C HIS A 161 8.25 -16.39 8.26
N ALA A 162 9.53 -16.13 8.50
CA ALA A 162 10.20 -14.94 8.00
C ALA A 162 10.65 -15.15 6.56
N PHE A 163 10.38 -14.16 5.71
CA PHE A 163 11.13 -14.02 4.48
C PHE A 163 12.41 -13.25 4.82
N ASN A 164 13.39 -13.87 5.46
CA ASN A 164 14.65 -13.17 5.81
C ASN A 164 15.61 -13.14 4.60
N GLU A 165 16.93 -13.18 4.80
CA GLU A 165 17.94 -13.20 3.73
C GLU A 165 17.76 -14.33 2.71
N SER A 166 17.09 -15.41 3.12
CA SER A 166 16.86 -16.60 2.29
C SER A 166 15.48 -16.63 1.61
N GLY A 167 14.70 -15.56 1.73
CA GLY A 167 13.46 -15.36 0.98
C GLY A 167 13.46 -14.05 0.21
N THR A 168 12.50 -13.86 -0.69
CA THR A 168 12.41 -12.71 -1.59
C THR A 168 11.06 -12.02 -1.43
N ILE A 169 11.05 -10.69 -1.39
CA ILE A 169 9.84 -9.85 -1.34
C ILE A 169 9.84 -9.12 -2.67
N VAL A 170 8.79 -9.36 -3.45
CA VAL A 170 8.53 -8.68 -4.71
C VAL A 170 7.33 -7.78 -4.48
N ASN A 171 7.46 -6.48 -4.66
CA ASN A 171 6.30 -5.58 -4.64
C ASN A 171 5.74 -5.48 -6.06
N VAL A 172 4.45 -5.72 -6.20
CA VAL A 172 3.71 -5.71 -7.47
C VAL A 172 2.58 -4.71 -7.34
N ASP A 173 2.58 -3.70 -8.21
CA ASP A 173 1.68 -2.56 -8.03
C ASP A 173 0.93 -2.19 -9.31
N HIS A 174 -0.33 -1.79 -9.14
CA HIS A 174 -1.17 -1.29 -10.23
C HIS A 174 -1.45 0.20 -10.11
N SER A 175 -1.34 0.92 -11.23
CA SER A 175 -1.66 2.35 -11.34
C SER A 175 -0.96 3.19 -10.26
N PHE A 176 -1.71 3.88 -9.39
CA PHE A 176 -1.18 4.68 -8.28
C PHE A 176 -0.31 3.88 -7.30
N GLY A 177 -0.55 2.57 -7.13
CA GLY A 177 0.31 1.73 -6.29
C GLY A 177 1.80 1.80 -6.71
N ARG A 178 2.10 2.02 -8.00
CA ARG A 178 3.47 2.19 -8.49
C ARG A 178 4.16 3.43 -7.92
N ASN A 179 3.41 4.48 -7.60
CA ASN A 179 3.97 5.67 -6.95
C ASN A 179 4.43 5.35 -5.53
N SER A 180 3.65 4.54 -4.80
CA SER A 180 4.01 4.09 -3.45
C SER A 180 5.29 3.24 -3.48
N HIS A 181 5.40 2.30 -4.43
CA HIS A 181 6.59 1.46 -4.59
C HIS A 181 7.85 2.23 -5.02
N SER A 182 7.76 3.08 -6.05
CA SER A 182 8.92 3.85 -6.51
C SER A 182 9.43 4.83 -5.44
N ARG A 183 8.53 5.43 -4.66
CA ARG A 183 8.90 6.27 -3.52
C ARG A 183 9.49 5.46 -2.36
N LEU A 184 8.96 4.27 -2.08
CA LEU A 184 9.53 3.36 -1.09
C LEU A 184 11.01 3.06 -1.40
N GLN A 185 11.33 2.75 -2.66
CA GLN A 185 12.72 2.53 -3.11
C GLN A 185 13.60 3.77 -2.96
N GLN A 186 13.10 4.95 -3.32
CA GLN A 186 13.83 6.21 -3.21
C GLN A 186 14.14 6.58 -1.75
N CYS A 187 13.18 6.36 -0.85
CA CYS A 187 13.33 6.68 0.56
C CYS A 187 14.12 5.61 1.33
N ASN A 188 14.14 4.35 0.85
CA ASN A 188 14.80 3.23 1.52
C ASN A 188 15.62 2.38 0.54
N PRO A 189 16.73 2.90 -0.01
CA PRO A 189 17.53 2.19 -1.01
C PRO A 189 18.23 0.93 -0.48
N THR A 190 18.26 0.74 0.85
CA THR A 190 18.87 -0.43 1.51
C THR A 190 17.89 -1.58 1.76
N LEU A 191 16.60 -1.44 1.41
CA LEU A 191 15.65 -2.56 1.39
C LEU A 191 15.95 -3.42 0.14
N PRO A 192 16.56 -4.61 0.28
CA PRO A 192 16.81 -5.45 -0.86
C PRO A 192 15.47 -5.95 -1.41
N MET A 193 15.12 -5.51 -2.60
CA MET A 193 14.04 -6.06 -3.40
C MET A 193 14.65 -6.72 -4.63
N HIS A 194 14.45 -8.02 -4.77
CA HIS A 194 14.79 -8.80 -5.95
C HIS A 194 13.52 -9.39 -6.52
#